data_AF-S4PSZ9-F1
#
_entry.id   AF-S4PSZ9-F1
#
_cell.length_a   1.000
_cell.length_b   1.000
_cell.length_c   1.000
_cell.angle_alpha   90.00
_cell.angle_beta   90.00
_cell.angle_gamma   90.00
#
_symmetry.space_group_name_H-M   'P 1'
#
loop_
_entity.id
_entity.type
_entity.pdbx_description
1 polymer ?
#
loop_
_entity_poly.entity_id
_entity_poly.type
_entity_poly.pdbx_seq_one_letter_code
_entity_poly.pdbx_strand_id
1 'polypeptide(L)' 'FLSTGIEYTPIMGKIMKPGKVVLVLSGRYAGRKAIVVKNYDEGTSDKPYGHAFVAGIDRYPRKVNKRDRK' A
#
# COMPACT_ATOMS: atom_id res chain seq x y z
N PHE A 1 26.47 -30.23 9.52
CA PHE A 1 25.49 -29.47 10.30
C PHE A 1 24.74 -28.57 9.33
N LEU A 2 23.53 -29.02 8.97
CA LEU A 2 22.84 -28.78 7.71
C LEU A 2 22.49 -27.29 7.47
N SER A 3 22.91 -26.76 6.33
CA SER A 3 22.55 -25.44 5.79
C SER A 3 21.33 -25.48 4.86
N THR A 4 20.45 -26.48 4.99
CA THR A 4 19.17 -26.47 4.28
C THR A 4 18.21 -25.55 5.02
N GLY A 5 18.44 -24.24 4.88
CA GLY A 5 17.50 -23.18 5.24
C GLY A 5 16.33 -23.20 4.26
N ILE A 6 15.47 -24.20 4.39
CA ILE A 6 14.11 -24.08 3.89
C ILE A 6 13.47 -23.03 4.79
N GLU A 7 13.38 -21.79 4.32
CA GLU A 7 12.53 -20.79 4.95
C GLU A 7 11.13 -21.40 5.09
N TYR A 8 10.73 -21.69 6.32
CA TYR A 8 9.33 -21.95 6.65
C TYR A 8 8.58 -20.64 6.39
N THR A 9 8.21 -20.36 5.15
CA THR A 9 7.19 -19.35 4.89
C THR A 9 5.91 -19.93 5.49
N PRO A 10 5.32 -19.32 6.52
CA PRO A 10 3.98 -19.71 6.91
C PRO A 10 3.11 -19.65 5.66
N ILE A 11 2.23 -20.64 5.48
CA ILE A 11 1.23 -20.79 4.42
C ILE A 11 0.37 -19.51 4.16
N MET A 12 0.56 -18.47 4.97
CA MET A 12 0.03 -17.13 4.84
C MET A 12 1.11 -16.16 4.34
N GLY A 13 1.03 -15.80 3.05
CA GLY A 13 1.94 -14.82 2.44
C GLY A 13 1.68 -13.38 2.88
N LYS A 14 2.72 -12.54 2.84
CA LYS A 14 2.63 -11.11 3.19
C LYS A 14 1.60 -10.38 2.31
N ILE A 15 0.66 -9.67 2.94
CA ILE A 15 -0.46 -8.99 2.26
C ILE A 15 -0.02 -7.63 1.69
N MET A 16 0.89 -6.94 2.37
CA MET A 16 1.36 -5.59 2.00
C MET A 16 2.47 -5.64 0.94
N LYS A 17 2.10 -6.03 -0.29
CA LYS A 17 3.00 -6.05 -1.45
C LYS A 17 2.80 -4.81 -2.33
N PRO A 18 3.81 -4.38 -3.11
CA PRO A 18 3.63 -3.36 -4.14
C PRO A 18 2.48 -3.69 -5.10
N GLY A 19 1.77 -2.67 -5.56
CA GLY A 19 0.60 -2.80 -6.44
C GLY A 19 -0.70 -3.16 -5.73
N LYS A 20 -0.69 -3.38 -4.41
CA LYS A 20 -1.93 -3.60 -3.64
C LYS A 20 -2.63 -2.28 -3.35
N VAL A 21 -3.95 -2.30 -3.52
CA VAL A 21 -4.82 -1.16 -3.19
C VAL A 21 -5.09 -1.15 -1.70
N VAL A 22 -4.92 0.01 -1.08
CA VAL A 22 -5.09 0.24 0.36
C VAL A 22 -6.01 1.45 0.59
N LEU A 23 -6.60 1.51 1.78
CA LEU A 23 -7.40 2.64 2.25
C LEU A 23 -6.63 3.37 3.35
N VAL A 24 -6.45 4.68 3.19
CA VAL A 24 -5.84 5.50 4.24
C VAL A 24 -6.86 5.74 5.35
N LEU A 25 -6.54 5.35 6.58
CA LEU A 25 -7.47 5.41 7.71
C LEU A 25 -7.42 6.74 8.48
N SER A 26 -6.27 7.43 8.48
CA SER A 26 -6.07 8.62 9.32
C SER A 26 -5.27 9.72 8.60
N GLY A 27 -5.32 10.94 9.16
CA GLY A 27 -4.64 12.13 8.63
C GLY A 27 -5.43 12.87 7.54
N ARG A 28 -4.80 13.87 6.91
CA ARG A 28 -5.42 14.73 5.88
C ARG A 28 -6.03 13.95 4.70
N TYR A 29 -5.50 12.76 4.44
CA TYR A 29 -5.86 11.91 3.31
C TYR A 29 -6.74 10.71 3.70
N ALA A 30 -7.34 10.72 4.90
CA ALA A 30 -8.25 9.68 5.34
C ALA A 30 -9.42 9.46 4.36
N GLY A 31 -9.83 8.20 4.20
CA GLY A 31 -10.90 7.78 3.27
C GLY A 31 -10.48 7.73 1.79
N ARG A 32 -9.22 8.06 1.47
CA ARG A 32 -8.70 7.99 0.10
C ARG A 32 -8.09 6.62 -0.17
N LYS A 33 -8.32 6.14 -1.38
CA LYS A 33 -7.73 4.92 -1.94
C LYS A 33 -6.34 5.27 -2.45
N ALA A 34 -5.41 4.37 -2.18
CA ALA A 34 -4.03 4.48 -2.61
C ALA A 34 -3.50 3.11 -3.03
N ILE A 35 -2.34 3.12 -3.68
CA ILE A 35 -1.60 1.92 -4.09
C ILE A 35 -0.25 1.93 -3.35
N VAL A 36 0.14 0.78 -2.82
CA VAL A 36 1.47 0.59 -2.25
C VAL A 36 2.50 0.59 -3.38
N VAL A 37 3.44 1.52 -3.33
CA VAL A 37 4.56 1.58 -4.27
C VAL A 37 5.76 0.85 -3.71
N LYS A 38 6.05 1.04 -2.41
CA LYS A 38 7.15 0.38 -1.72
C LYS A 38 6.80 0.12 -0.25
N ASN A 39 7.10 -1.07 0.24
CA ASN A 39 6.93 -1.48 1.63
C ASN A 39 8.27 -1.39 2.39
N TYR A 40 8.19 -0.93 3.64
CA TYR A 40 9.28 -0.90 4.61
C TYR A 40 8.80 -1.56 5.89
N ASP A 41 8.95 -2.88 5.97
CA ASP A 41 8.35 -3.66 7.06
C ASP A 41 9.16 -3.61 8.35
N GLU A 42 10.47 -3.43 8.24
CA GLU A 42 11.41 -3.28 9.37
C GLU A 42 11.60 -1.82 9.79
N GLY A 43 10.96 -0.87 9.09
CA GLY A 43 11.15 0.56 9.29
C GLY A 43 12.38 1.12 8.57
N THR A 44 12.59 2.43 8.74
CA THR A 44 13.75 3.18 8.27
C THR A 44 14.34 4.00 9.43
N SER A 45 15.52 4.60 9.24
CA SER A 45 16.14 5.48 10.23
C SER A 45 15.21 6.60 10.72
N ASP A 46 14.40 7.14 9.80
CA ASP A 46 13.49 8.26 10.10
C ASP A 46 12.20 7.78 10.77
N LYS A 47 11.79 6.55 10.47
CA LYS A 47 10.51 5.95 10.90
C LYS A 47 10.77 4.51 11.33
N PRO A 48 10.98 4.26 12.62
CA PRO A 48 11.34 2.93 13.12
C PRO A 48 10.18 1.92 13.09
N TYR A 49 8.98 2.34 12.70
CA TYR A 49 7.81 1.48 12.56
C TYR A 49 7.60 1.04 11.11
N GLY A 50 6.96 -0.13 10.94
CA GLY A 50 6.57 -0.64 9.63
C GLY A 50 5.66 0.34 8.89
N HIS A 51 6.08 0.77 7.70
CA HIS A 51 5.34 1.75 6.91
C HIS A 51 5.43 1.44 5.41
N ALA A 52 4.59 2.13 4.64
CA ALA A 52 4.56 1.99 3.19
C ALA A 52 4.58 3.38 2.54
N PHE A 53 5.29 3.47 1.43
CA PHE A 53 5.16 4.57 0.50
C PHE A 53 3.97 4.30 -0.43
N VAL A 54 2.99 5.20 -0.42
CA VAL A 54 1.71 5.03 -1.12
C VAL A 54 1.45 6.18 -2.07
N ALA A 55 0.89 5.86 -3.24
CA ALA A 55 0.39 6.83 -4.21
C ALA A 55 -1.14 6.79 -4.22
N GLY A 56 -1.79 7.92 -3.94
CA GLY A 56 -3.25 8.00 -3.82
C GLY A 56 -3.86 9.10 -4.67
N ILE A 57 -5.19 9.07 -4.77
CA ILE A 57 -5.97 10.09 -5.47
C ILE A 57 -6.52 11.08 -4.46
N ASP A 58 -6.16 12.37 -4.60
CA ASP A 58 -6.66 13.42 -3.71
C ASP A 58 -8.15 13.69 -3.95
N ARG A 59 -8.48 14.03 -5.20
CA ARG A 59 -9.83 14.32 -5.65
C ARG A 59 -10.25 13.25 -6.64
N TYR A 60 -11.23 12.44 -6.25
CA TYR A 60 -11.78 11.45 -7.15
C TYR A 60 -12.44 12.09 -8.37
N PRO A 61 -12.37 11.43 -9.54
CA PRO A 61 -13.07 11.89 -10.72
C PRO A 61 -14.57 11.94 -10.43
N ARG A 62 -15.22 13.02 -10.88
CA ARG A 62 -16.67 13.15 -10.81
C ARG A 62 -17.32 12.22 -11.83
N LYS A 63 -18.54 11.81 -11.55
CA LYS A 63 -19.36 11.07 -12.50
C LYS A 63 -19.52 11.89 -13.79
N VAL A 64 -19.21 11.28 -14.92
CA VAL A 64 -19.37 11.88 -16.24
C VAL A 64 -20.73 11.47 -16.80
N ASN A 65 -21.48 12.44 -17.33
CA ASN A 65 -22.75 12.25 -18.00
C ASN A 65 -22.58 12.42 -19.51
N LYS A 66 -23.47 11.80 -20.31
CA LYS A 66 -23.41 11.86 -21.79
C LYS A 66 -23.46 13.28 -22.38
N ARG A 67 -23.97 14.26 -21.62
CA ARG A 67 -24.03 15.68 -22.03
C ARG A 67 -22.72 16.43 -21.80
N ASP A 68 -21.83 15.88 -20.97
CA ASP A 68 -20.51 16.47 -20.73
C ASP A 68 -19.70 16.32 -22.03
N ARG A 69 -19.48 17.44 -22.72
CA ARG A 69 -18.56 17.49 -23.86
C ARG A 69 -17.12 17.58 -23.37
N LYS A 70 -16.21 17.03 -24.17
CA LYS A 70 -14.76 17.08 -23.95
C LYS A 70 -14.23 18.49 -24.19
#